data_AF-A0A930QDP3-F1
#
_entry.id   AF-A0A930QDP3-F1
#
_cell.length_a   1.000
_cell.length_b   1.000
_cell.length_c   1.000
_cell.angle_alpha   90.00
_cell.angle_beta   90.00
_cell.angle_gamma   90.00
#
_symmetry.space_group_name_H-M   'P 1'
#
loop_
_entity.id
_entity.type
_entity.pdbx_description
1 polymer ?
#
loop_
_entity_poly.entity_id
_entity_poly.type
_entity_poly.pdbx_seq_one_letter_code
_entity_poly.pdbx_strand_id
1 'polypeptide(L)'
;SIRAKILGNNFYVQTNINVGVDPNLKHKYDNLLKEYQAADKQLTQVRLALETLKKQPLMSLSERRREQLAELTHVQFPLATKIKRMKDELEEMSEELEQMKNGSVEASDTIFPGVIIIISGVKKTVDSELRRAKLQVLEGEVVTGIL
;
A
#
# COMPACT_ATOMS: atom_id res chain seq x y z
N SER A 1 5.02 7.40 15.29
CA SER A 1 5.61 8.73 15.56
C SER A 1 7.01 8.56 16.11
N ILE A 2 7.91 9.51 15.84
CA ILE A 2 9.28 9.53 16.35
C ILE A 2 9.38 10.64 17.39
N ARG A 3 9.90 10.31 18.58
CA ARG A 3 10.17 11.27 19.65
C ARG A 3 11.63 11.19 20.04
N ALA A 4 12.32 12.32 20.03
CA ALA A 4 13.71 12.41 20.44
C ALA A 4 13.95 13.68 21.25
N LYS A 5 15.06 13.73 21.99
CA LYS A 5 15.50 14.99 22.59
C LYS A 5 16.10 15.89 21.53
N ILE A 6 17.08 15.36 20.80
CA ILE A 6 17.86 16.08 19.80
C ILE A 6 17.81 15.28 18.49
N LEU A 7 17.64 16.00 17.37
CA LEU A 7 17.70 15.44 16.02
C LEU A 7 18.80 16.15 15.21
N GLY A 8 19.71 15.38 14.62
CA GLY A 8 20.89 15.91 13.92
C GLY A 8 22.02 16.30 14.86
N ASN A 9 22.93 17.18 14.40
CA ASN A 9 24.06 17.66 15.19
C ASN A 9 24.48 19.09 14.81
N ASN A 10 25.30 19.72 15.66
CA ASN A 10 25.84 21.08 15.44
C ASN A 10 26.77 21.20 14.21
N PHE A 11 27.22 20.08 13.65
CA PHE A 11 28.02 20.06 12.41
C PHE A 11 27.17 19.94 11.16
N TYR A 12 25.84 19.96 11.31
CA TYR A 12 24.86 19.87 10.23
C TYR A 12 25.07 18.65 9.32
N VAL A 13 25.52 17.53 9.91
CA VAL A 13 25.64 16.28 9.17
C VAL A 13 24.25 15.83 8.76
N GLN A 14 24.11 15.52 7.46
CA GLN A 14 22.84 15.11 6.89
C GLN A 14 22.26 13.93 7.65
N THR A 15 21.10 14.15 8.26
CA THR A 15 20.40 13.15 9.08
C THR A 15 19.02 12.91 8.50
N ASN A 16 18.77 11.73 7.96
CA ASN A 16 17.50 11.39 7.34
C ASN A 16 16.59 10.70 8.37
N ILE A 17 15.43 11.29 8.61
CA ILE A 17 14.39 10.76 9.50
C ILE A 17 13.20 10.45 8.62
N ASN A 18 12.82 9.17 8.56
CA ASN A 18 11.64 8.74 7.83
C ASN A 18 10.61 8.21 8.83
N VAL A 19 9.41 8.79 8.82
CA VAL A 19 8.30 8.36 9.67
C VAL A 19 7.03 8.25 8.84
N GLY A 20 6.18 7.31 9.21
CA GLY A 20 4.92 7.07 8.53
C GLY A 20 5.02 5.89 7.57
N VAL A 21 4.55 6.07 6.34
CA VAL A 21 4.38 4.99 5.35
C VAL A 21 5.69 4.27 5.05
N ASP A 22 5.76 2.96 5.33
CA ASP A 22 6.88 2.11 4.92
C ASP A 22 6.89 1.97 3.39
N PRO A 23 7.96 2.43 2.70
CA PRO A 23 8.08 2.30 1.24
C PRO A 23 8.01 0.85 0.76
N ASN A 24 8.55 -0.10 1.53
CA ASN A 24 8.54 -1.52 1.17
C ASN A 24 7.12 -2.08 1.24
N LEU A 25 6.35 -1.71 2.27
CA LEU A 25 4.95 -2.10 2.42
C LEU A 25 4.11 -1.53 1.27
N LYS A 26 4.31 -0.24 0.93
CA LYS A 26 3.65 0.38 -0.21
C LYS A 26 3.97 -0.32 -1.54
N HIS A 27 5.24 -0.64 -1.77
CA HIS A 27 5.65 -1.39 -2.97
C HIS A 27 5.03 -2.78 -3.04
N LYS A 28 4.94 -3.50 -1.91
CA LYS A 28 4.26 -4.79 -1.84
C LYS A 28 2.77 -4.65 -2.16
N TYR A 29 2.09 -3.67 -1.56
CA TYR A 29 0.70 -3.36 -1.85
C TYR A 29 0.47 -3.08 -3.34
N ASP A 30 1.27 -2.21 -3.95
CA ASP A 30 1.15 -1.85 -5.38
C ASP A 30 1.35 -3.07 -6.29
N ASN A 31 2.27 -3.98 -5.95
CA ASN A 31 2.51 -5.20 -6.71
C ASN A 31 1.34 -6.18 -6.54
N LEU A 32 0.89 -6.41 -5.31
CA LEU A 32 -0.23 -7.29 -5.01
C LEU A 32 -1.52 -6.80 -5.68
N LEU A 33 -1.74 -5.48 -5.72
CA LEU A 33 -2.87 -4.85 -6.38
C LEU A 33 -2.86 -5.12 -7.90
N LYS A 34 -1.69 -5.02 -8.55
CA LYS A 34 -1.55 -5.36 -9.97
C LYS A 34 -1.84 -6.83 -10.23
N GLU A 35 -1.32 -7.72 -9.39
CA GLU A 35 -1.58 -9.16 -9.50
C GLU A 35 -3.06 -9.46 -9.30
N TYR A 36 -3.71 -8.83 -8.32
CA TYR A 36 -5.15 -8.95 -8.06
C TYR A 36 -5.96 -8.52 -9.28
N GLN A 37 -5.65 -7.36 -9.87
CA GLN A 37 -6.33 -6.86 -11.06
C GLN A 37 -6.16 -7.80 -12.27
N ALA A 38 -4.98 -8.41 -12.42
CA ALA A 38 -4.75 -9.39 -13.47
C ALA A 38 -5.57 -10.68 -13.25
N ALA A 39 -5.59 -11.19 -12.01
CA ALA A 39 -6.35 -12.37 -11.64
C ALA A 39 -7.87 -12.14 -11.78
N ASP A 40 -8.36 -10.98 -11.36
CA ASP A 40 -9.79 -10.60 -11.47
C ASP A 40 -10.25 -10.49 -12.93
N LYS A 41 -9.42 -9.93 -13.81
CA LYS A 41 -9.65 -9.95 -15.26
C LYS A 41 -9.72 -11.38 -15.81
N GLN A 42 -8.81 -12.25 -15.39
CA GLN A 42 -8.83 -13.66 -15.79
C GLN A 42 -10.10 -14.37 -15.31
N LEU A 43 -10.51 -14.16 -14.05
CA LEU A 43 -11.74 -14.73 -13.51
C LEU A 43 -12.98 -14.24 -14.28
N THR A 44 -13.00 -12.97 -14.65
CA THR A 44 -14.08 -12.38 -15.45
C THR A 44 -14.18 -13.05 -16.83
N GLN A 45 -13.06 -13.30 -17.49
CA GLN A 45 -13.02 -14.03 -18.76
C GLN A 45 -13.49 -15.47 -18.62
N VAL A 46 -13.04 -16.18 -17.57
CA VAL A 46 -13.47 -17.56 -17.28
C VAL A 46 -14.98 -17.62 -17.01
N ARG A 47 -15.53 -16.67 -16.25
CA ARG A 47 -16.97 -16.56 -15.99
C ARG A 47 -17.77 -16.34 -17.27
N LEU A 48 -17.34 -15.41 -18.12
CA LEU A 48 -18.00 -15.13 -19.41
C LEU A 48 -17.99 -16.35 -20.34
N ALA A 49 -16.87 -17.08 -20.40
CA ALA A 49 -16.75 -18.31 -21.16
C ALA A 49 -17.72 -19.39 -20.63
N LEU A 50 -17.79 -19.55 -19.31
CA LEU A 50 -18.73 -20.49 -18.67
C LEU A 50 -20.19 -20.10 -18.92
N GLU A 51 -20.55 -18.83 -18.83
CA GLU A 51 -21.92 -18.37 -19.14
C GLU A 51 -22.28 -18.64 -20.60
N THR A 52 -21.35 -18.41 -21.53
CA THR A 52 -21.55 -18.67 -22.95
C THR A 52 -21.76 -20.16 -23.21
N LEU A 53 -20.98 -21.03 -22.58
CA LEU A 53 -21.11 -22.48 -22.71
C LEU A 53 -22.40 -23.02 -22.03
N LYS A 54 -22.84 -22.39 -20.92
CA LYS A 54 -24.08 -22.76 -20.21
C LYS A 54 -25.36 -22.34 -20.93
N LYS A 55 -25.30 -21.37 -21.85
CA LYS A 55 -26.46 -20.95 -22.68
C LYS A 55 -26.90 -22.02 -23.68
N GLN A 56 -26.06 -23.02 -23.97
CA GLN A 56 -26.42 -24.15 -24.83
C GLN A 56 -26.83 -25.36 -23.98
N PRO A 57 -27.91 -26.08 -24.33
CA PRO A 57 -28.31 -27.27 -23.60
C PRO A 57 -27.20 -28.33 -23.64
N LEU A 58 -26.87 -28.92 -22.48
CA LEU A 58 -25.76 -29.88 -22.34
C LEU A 58 -25.82 -31.08 -23.30
N MET A 59 -27.02 -31.48 -23.72
CA MET A 59 -27.23 -32.56 -24.70
C MET A 59 -26.84 -32.17 -26.13
N SER A 60 -26.73 -30.87 -26.43
CA SER A 60 -26.33 -30.32 -27.74
C SER A 60 -24.84 -29.98 -27.83
N LEU A 61 -24.09 -30.13 -26.73
CA LEU A 61 -22.66 -29.81 -26.67
C LEU A 61 -21.83 -31.01 -27.13
N SER A 62 -20.87 -30.76 -28.03
CA SER A 62 -19.82 -31.73 -28.37
C SER A 62 -19.04 -32.15 -27.12
N GLU A 63 -18.49 -33.36 -27.10
CA GLU A 63 -17.65 -33.91 -26.02
C GLU A 63 -16.55 -32.93 -25.58
N ARG A 64 -15.80 -32.37 -26.53
CA ARG A 64 -14.79 -31.33 -26.31
C ARG A 64 -15.30 -30.09 -25.54
N ARG A 65 -16.55 -29.67 -25.75
CA ARG A 65 -17.14 -28.50 -25.06
C ARG A 65 -17.57 -28.84 -23.63
N ARG A 66 -17.95 -30.10 -23.37
CA ARG A 66 -18.26 -30.58 -22.01
C ARG A 66 -16.98 -30.69 -21.16
N GLU A 67 -15.90 -31.18 -21.75
CA GLU A 67 -14.57 -31.19 -21.12
C GLU A 67 -14.10 -29.76 -20.79
N GLN A 68 -14.19 -28.82 -21.73
CA GLN A 68 -13.86 -27.41 -21.49
C GLN A 68 -14.70 -26.78 -20.37
N LEU A 69 -15.99 -27.11 -20.28
CA LEU A 69 -16.85 -26.62 -19.20
C LEU A 69 -16.42 -27.18 -17.84
N ALA A 70 -16.03 -28.46 -17.79
CA ALA A 70 -15.50 -29.09 -16.58
C ALA A 70 -14.15 -28.47 -16.15
N GLU A 71 -13.21 -28.28 -17.10
CA GLU A 71 -11.93 -27.62 -16.84
C GLU A 71 -12.10 -26.18 -16.33
N LEU A 72 -12.89 -25.37 -17.03
CA LEU A 72 -13.12 -23.97 -16.64
C LEU A 72 -13.78 -23.87 -15.27
N THR A 73 -14.70 -24.78 -14.95
CA THR A 73 -15.32 -24.87 -13.62
C THR A 73 -14.28 -25.24 -12.55
N HIS A 74 -13.41 -26.20 -12.84
CA HIS A 74 -12.34 -26.63 -11.94
C HIS A 74 -11.30 -25.53 -11.70
N VAL A 75 -11.03 -24.68 -12.70
CA VAL A 75 -10.10 -23.54 -12.59
C VAL A 75 -10.74 -22.34 -11.88
N GLN A 76 -12.06 -22.14 -12.03
CA GLN A 76 -12.78 -21.01 -11.44
C GLN A 76 -12.70 -20.98 -9.91
N PHE A 77 -12.90 -22.13 -9.24
CA PHE A 77 -12.92 -22.21 -7.78
C PHE A 77 -11.59 -21.81 -7.10
N PRO A 78 -10.42 -22.38 -7.47
CA PRO A 78 -9.15 -21.98 -6.90
C PRO A 78 -8.79 -20.53 -7.26
N LEU A 79 -9.12 -20.07 -8.48
CA LEU A 79 -8.87 -18.69 -8.89
C LEU A 79 -9.69 -17.69 -8.05
N ALA A 80 -10.98 -17.97 -7.83
CA ALA A 80 -11.84 -17.15 -6.97
C ALA A 80 -11.35 -17.14 -5.52
N THR A 81 -10.89 -18.28 -5.01
CA THR A 81 -10.30 -18.38 -3.66
C THR A 81 -9.02 -17.56 -3.54
N LYS A 82 -8.14 -17.62 -4.54
CA LYS A 82 -6.92 -16.82 -4.60
C LYS A 82 -7.24 -15.33 -4.59
N ILE A 83 -8.18 -14.88 -5.43
CA ILE A 83 -8.61 -13.49 -5.51
C ILE A 83 -9.16 -13.00 -4.18
N LYS A 84 -9.96 -13.82 -3.49
CA LYS A 84 -10.48 -13.48 -2.16
C LYS A 84 -9.33 -13.24 -1.17
N ARG A 85 -8.36 -14.17 -1.10
CA ARG A 85 -7.19 -14.02 -0.22
C ARG A 85 -6.38 -12.76 -0.53
N MET A 86 -6.12 -12.50 -1.81
CA MET A 86 -5.39 -11.30 -2.23
C MET A 86 -6.15 -10.02 -1.88
N LYS A 87 -7.48 -10.05 -1.93
CA LYS A 87 -8.32 -8.92 -1.51
C LYS A 87 -8.24 -8.69 0.00
N ASP A 88 -8.37 -9.75 0.79
CA ASP A 88 -8.28 -9.67 2.26
C ASP A 88 -6.89 -9.12 2.68
N GLU A 89 -5.81 -9.60 2.06
CA GLU A 89 -4.43 -9.11 2.30
C GLU A 89 -4.23 -7.66 1.84
N LEU A 90 -4.84 -7.25 0.72
CA LEU A 90 -4.83 -5.85 0.28
C LEU A 90 -5.56 -4.94 1.28
N GLU A 91 -6.67 -5.40 1.87
CA GLU A 91 -7.44 -4.64 2.85
C GLU A 91 -6.61 -4.44 4.13
N GLU A 92 -6.01 -5.50 4.66
CA GLU A 92 -5.09 -5.43 5.82
C GLU A 92 -3.91 -4.48 5.55
N MET A 93 -3.22 -4.63 4.42
CA MET A 93 -2.13 -3.74 4.04
C MET A 93 -2.59 -2.29 3.86
N SER A 94 -3.81 -2.06 3.36
CA SER A 94 -4.35 -0.71 3.20
C SER A 94 -4.60 -0.04 4.55
N GLU A 95 -5.14 -0.78 5.52
CA GLU A 95 -5.35 -0.28 6.88
C GLU A 95 -4.03 0.05 7.57
N GLU A 96 -3.02 -0.82 7.44
CA GLU A 96 -1.66 -0.55 7.95
C GLU A 96 -1.07 0.73 7.34
N LEU A 97 -1.16 0.87 6.01
CA LEU A 97 -0.68 2.06 5.30
C LEU A 97 -1.45 3.33 5.71
N GLU A 98 -2.74 3.23 6.01
CA GLU A 98 -3.54 4.36 6.51
C GLU A 98 -3.17 4.76 7.93
N GLN A 99 -3.00 3.82 8.84
CA GLN A 99 -2.53 4.10 10.20
C GLN A 99 -1.14 4.78 10.18
N MET A 100 -0.30 4.38 9.22
CA MET A 100 1.01 4.98 8.99
C MET A 100 0.95 6.42 8.44
N LYS A 101 -0.16 6.89 7.86
CA LYS A 101 -0.26 8.27 7.34
C LYS A 101 -0.11 9.32 8.43
N ASN A 102 -0.48 9.01 9.68
CA ASN A 102 -0.48 9.94 10.81
C ASN A 102 0.89 10.04 11.51
N GLY A 103 1.98 10.01 10.74
CA GLY A 103 3.33 10.18 11.26
C GLY A 103 3.56 11.57 11.86
N SER A 104 4.21 11.63 13.02
CA SER A 104 4.74 12.86 13.60
C SER A 104 6.19 12.67 14.03
N VAL A 105 6.96 13.75 13.99
CA VAL A 105 8.33 13.85 14.52
C VAL A 105 8.35 14.93 15.59
N GLU A 106 8.80 14.60 16.79
CA GLU A 106 8.86 15.53 17.93
C GLU A 106 10.29 15.56 18.48
N ALA A 107 10.81 16.78 18.67
CA ALA A 107 12.08 17.04 19.32
C ALA A 107 11.85 17.90 20.56
N SER A 108 12.09 17.35 21.75
CA SER A 108 11.85 18.07 23.01
C SER A 108 12.91 19.13 23.30
N ASP A 109 14.04 19.12 22.61
CA ASP A 109 15.09 20.13 22.72
C ASP A 109 15.33 20.82 21.38
N THR A 110 16.03 20.17 20.45
CA THR A 110 16.52 20.82 19.23
C THR A 110 16.54 19.90 18.00
N ILE A 111 16.12 20.42 16.85
CA ILE A 111 16.34 19.86 15.51
C ILE A 111 17.33 20.75 14.79
N PHE A 112 18.49 20.20 14.45
CA PHE A 112 19.54 20.93 13.78
C PHE A 112 19.30 21.06 12.27
N PRO A 113 19.86 22.10 11.64
CA PRO A 113 19.99 22.17 10.19
C PRO A 113 20.64 20.92 9.59
N GLY A 114 20.23 20.56 8.37
CA GLY A 114 20.70 19.36 7.68
C GLY A 114 19.91 18.09 8.03
N VAL A 115 18.96 18.17 8.97
CA VAL A 115 17.98 17.10 9.18
C VAL A 115 16.95 17.13 8.05
N ILE A 116 16.77 15.99 7.40
CA ILE A 116 15.74 15.78 6.39
C ILE A 116 14.66 14.90 7.01
N ILE A 117 13.46 15.45 7.14
CA ILE A 117 12.31 14.76 7.69
C ILE A 117 11.40 14.36 6.54
N ILE A 118 11.10 13.07 6.44
CA ILE A 118 10.15 12.52 5.49
C ILE A 118 8.99 11.97 6.31
N ILE A 119 7.81 12.57 6.15
CA ILE A 119 6.58 12.12 6.81
C ILE A 119 5.61 11.67 5.73
N SER A 120 5.25 10.39 5.70
CA SER A 120 4.26 9.85 4.74
C SER A 120 4.60 10.19 3.28
N GLY A 121 5.89 10.22 2.94
CA GLY A 121 6.39 10.57 1.61
C GLY A 121 6.58 12.07 1.35
N VAL A 122 6.12 12.95 2.23
CA VAL A 122 6.35 14.41 2.14
C VAL A 122 7.67 14.73 2.80
N LYS A 123 8.60 15.29 2.01
CA LYS A 123 9.95 15.64 2.45
C LYS A 123 10.00 17.11 2.90
N LYS A 124 10.59 17.37 4.06
CA LYS A 124 10.97 18.69 4.56
C LYS A 124 12.42 18.69 5.01
N THR A 125 13.20 19.63 4.49
CA THR A 125 14.55 19.89 4.96
C THR A 125 14.48 20.94 6.06
N VAL A 126 15.25 20.75 7.12
CA VAL A 126 15.39 21.72 8.18
C VAL A 126 16.59 22.60 7.83
N ASP A 127 16.31 23.86 7.52
CA ASP A 127 17.33 24.84 7.11
C ASP A 127 17.83 25.70 8.27
N SER A 128 17.07 25.76 9.37
CA SER A 128 17.39 26.52 10.58
C SER A 128 17.12 25.70 11.84
N GLU A 129 17.78 26.05 12.94
CA GLU A 129 17.59 25.36 14.22
C GLU A 129 16.14 25.50 14.70
N LEU A 130 15.46 24.37 14.91
CA LEU A 130 14.11 24.33 15.46
C LEU A 130 14.17 23.83 16.90
N ARG A 131 13.76 24.67 17.86
CA ARG A 131 13.70 24.29 19.27
C ARG A 131 12.31 23.85 19.66
N ARG A 132 12.23 22.81 20.50
CA ARG A 132 10.97 22.26 21.04
C ARG A 132 9.91 22.13 19.94
N ALA A 133 10.24 21.41 18.88
CA ALA A 133 9.46 21.40 17.66
C ALA A 133 8.72 20.08 17.45
N LYS A 134 7.51 20.17 16.93
CA LYS A 134 6.71 19.05 16.44
C LYS A 134 6.44 19.25 14.95
N LEU A 135 6.73 18.23 14.16
CA LEU A 135 6.47 18.20 12.72
C LEU A 135 5.45 17.12 12.41
N GLN A 136 4.47 17.48 11.60
CA GLN A 136 3.39 16.61 11.16
C GLN A 136 2.92 17.04 9.78
N VAL A 137 2.29 16.14 9.04
CA VAL A 137 1.68 16.46 7.74
C VAL A 137 0.26 16.95 7.98
N LEU A 138 -0.03 18.16 7.51
CA LEU A 138 -1.34 18.79 7.46
C LEU A 138 -1.59 19.24 6.03
N GLU A 139 -2.71 18.82 5.45
CA GLU A 139 -3.09 19.17 4.05
C GLU A 139 -2.02 18.86 2.99
N GLY A 140 -1.18 17.86 3.23
CA GLY A 140 -0.10 17.46 2.31
C GLY A 140 1.22 18.21 2.50
N GLU A 141 1.30 19.13 3.45
CA GLU A 141 2.53 19.86 3.79
C GLU A 141 3.02 19.51 5.20
N VAL A 142 4.35 19.49 5.39
CA VAL A 142 4.94 19.30 6.72
C VAL A 142 4.93 20.63 7.47
N VAL A 143 3.97 20.77 8.39
CA VAL A 143 3.83 21.93 9.26
C VAL A 143 4.69 21.75 10.50
N THR A 144 5.31 22.83 10.95
CA THR A 144 6.09 22.87 12.19
C THR A 144 5.28 23.59 13.26
N GLY A 145 4.98 22.88 14.35
CA GLY A 145 4.41 23.43 15.58
C GLY A 145 5.45 23.48 16.70
N ILE A 146 5.14 24.24 17.75
CA ILE A 146 5.95 24.33 18.98
C ILE A 146 5.34 23.41 20.04
N LEU A 147 6.19 22.70 20.79
CA LEU A 147 5.86 21.80 21.91
C LEU A 147 5.79 22.52 23.25
#